data_AF-A0A7X0KLA7-F1
#
_entry.id   AF-A0A7X0KLA7-F1
#
_cell.length_a   1.000
_cell.length_b   1.000
_cell.length_c   1.000
_cell.angle_alpha   90.00
_cell.angle_beta   90.00
_cell.angle_gamma   90.00
#
_symmetry.space_group_name_H-M   'P 1'
#
loop_
_entity.id
_entity.type
_entity.pdbx_description
1 polymer ?
#
loop_
_entity_poly.entity_id
_entity_poly.type
_entity_poly.pdbx_seq_one_letter_code
_entity_poly.pdbx_strand_id
1 'polypeptide(L)'
;MRILGYVLAGAGLLVCAVTFGLWVWLNSFACGMIPTGCKGFRLRWEDSEALAYFIPPFILGCVIAVAGAATIAVNRKRARKT
;
A
#
# COMPACT_ATOMS: atom_id res chain seq x y z
N MET A 1 -15.94 18.56 6.63
CA MET A 1 -14.95 17.45 6.68
C MET A 1 -14.82 16.64 5.37
N ARG A 2 -15.37 17.09 4.21
CA ARG A 2 -15.25 16.33 2.95
C ARG A 2 -13.82 16.20 2.44
N ILE A 3 -13.03 17.27 2.52
CA ILE A 3 -11.63 17.31 2.07
C ILE A 3 -10.78 16.31 2.86
N LEU A 4 -10.93 16.25 4.18
CA LEU A 4 -10.20 15.33 5.06
C LEU A 4 -10.37 13.86 4.63
N GLY A 5 -11.59 13.44 4.27
CA GLY A 5 -11.83 12.07 3.81
C GLY A 5 -11.08 11.72 2.52
N TYR A 6 -11.02 12.65 1.56
CA TYR A 6 -10.23 12.48 0.34
C TYR A 6 -8.73 12.47 0.60
N VAL A 7 -8.24 13.33 1.50
CA VAL A 7 -6.83 13.36 1.92
C VAL A 7 -6.44 12.04 2.57
N LEU A 8 -7.25 11.53 3.52
CA LEU A 8 -7.00 10.24 4.16
C LEU A 8 -7.03 9.08 3.15
N ALA A 9 -8.04 9.04 2.28
CA ALA A 9 -8.15 8.01 1.26
C ALA A 9 -6.93 8.01 0.32
N GLY A 10 -6.55 9.19 -0.17
CA GLY A 10 -5.40 9.37 -1.06
C GLY A 10 -4.07 9.05 -0.38
N ALA A 11 -3.86 9.54 0.85
CA ALA A 11 -2.63 9.27 1.60
C ALA A 11 -2.48 7.78 1.93
N GLY A 12 -3.55 7.10 2.35
CA GLY A 12 -3.52 5.66 2.60
C GLY A 12 -3.18 4.85 1.35
N LEU A 13 -3.82 5.17 0.21
CA LEU A 13 -3.52 4.54 -1.07
C LEU A 13 -2.08 4.79 -1.52
N LEU A 14 -1.56 6.00 -1.30
CA LEU A 14 -0.17 6.34 -1.59
C LEU A 14 0.79 5.47 -0.77
N VAL A 15 0.54 5.31 0.53
CA VAL A 15 1.36 4.46 1.39
C VAL A 15 1.34 3.02 0.89
N CYS A 16 0.17 2.44 0.60
CA CYS A 16 0.07 1.10 0.01
C CYS A 16 0.89 0.96 -1.27
N ALA A 17 0.75 1.91 -2.19
CA ALA A 17 1.43 1.89 -3.48
C ALA A 17 2.95 1.99 -3.33
N VAL A 18 3.43 2.88 -2.46
CA VAL A 18 4.87 3.06 -2.20
C VAL A 18 5.45 1.82 -1.54
N THR A 19 4.79 1.28 -0.51
CA THR A 19 5.27 0.09 0.21
C THR A 19 5.32 -1.13 -0.71
N PHE A 20 4.27 -1.35 -1.51
CA PHE A 20 4.25 -2.45 -2.48
C PHE A 20 5.26 -2.23 -3.61
N GLY A 21 5.39 -1.00 -4.10
CA GLY A 21 6.38 -0.63 -5.12
C GLY A 21 7.81 -0.88 -4.65
N LEU A 22 8.13 -0.50 -3.41
CA LEU A 22 9.44 -0.80 -2.80
C LEU A 22 9.68 -2.30 -2.67
N TRP A 23 8.66 -3.09 -2.35
CA TRP A 23 8.77 -4.55 -2.29
C TRP A 23 9.10 -5.14 -3.67
N VAL A 24 8.37 -4.73 -4.72
CA VAL A 24 8.63 -5.14 -6.11
C VAL A 24 10.05 -4.75 -6.53
N TRP A 25 10.46 -3.52 -6.23
CA TRP A 25 11.78 -2.99 -6.54
C TRP A 25 12.90 -3.75 -5.82
N LEU A 26 12.74 -4.05 -4.53
CA LEU A 26 13.74 -4.79 -3.77
C LEU A 26 13.92 -6.21 -4.33
N ASN A 27 12.82 -6.88 -4.70
CA ASN A 27 12.88 -8.18 -5.34
C ASN A 27 13.55 -8.13 -6.73
N SER A 28 13.35 -7.06 -7.50
CA SER A 28 13.96 -6.93 -8.83
C SER A 28 15.45 -6.61 -8.73
N PHE A 29 15.82 -5.77 -7.76
CA PHE A 29 17.20 -5.44 -7.44
C PHE A 29 17.97 -6.68 -6.95
N ALA A 30 17.38 -7.47 -6.05
CA ALA A 30 17.97 -8.72 -5.58
C ALA A 30 18.24 -9.72 -6.72
N CYS A 31 17.30 -9.84 -7.67
CA CYS A 31 17.44 -10.64 -8.89
C CYS A 31 18.60 -10.13 -9.77
N GLY A 32 18.74 -8.83 -9.96
CA GLY A 32 19.84 -8.22 -10.74
C GLY A 32 21.23 -8.38 -10.13
N MET A 33 21.34 -8.60 -8.82
CA MET A 33 22.63 -8.78 -8.12
C MET A 33 23.16 -10.22 -8.14
N ILE A 34 22.42 -11.18 -8.71
CA ILE A 34 22.84 -12.59 -8.76
C ILE A 34 23.91 -12.76 -9.87
N PRO A 35 25.15 -13.16 -9.54
CA PRO A 35 26.26 -13.20 -10.50
C PRO A 35 26.09 -14.28 -11.58
N THR A 36 25.28 -15.31 -11.34
CA THR A 36 24.94 -16.36 -12.30
C THR A 36 23.78 -15.98 -13.24
N GLY A 37 23.27 -14.74 -13.12
CA GLY A 37 22.14 -14.23 -13.86
C GLY A 37 20.79 -14.66 -13.27
N CYS A 38 19.78 -13.81 -13.44
CA CYS A 38 18.43 -14.10 -12.98
C CYS A 38 17.63 -14.80 -14.08
N LYS A 39 17.18 -16.03 -13.83
CA LYS A 39 16.37 -16.82 -14.78
C LYS A 39 14.86 -16.50 -14.72
N GLY A 40 14.45 -15.58 -13.85
CA GLY A 40 13.06 -15.11 -13.75
C GLY A 40 12.82 -14.23 -12.54
N PHE A 41 12.01 -13.18 -12.71
CA PHE A 41 11.55 -12.34 -11.61
C PHE A 41 10.42 -13.04 -10.85
N ARG A 42 10.63 -13.28 -9.55
CA ARG A 42 9.62 -13.82 -8.64
C ARG A 42 9.64 -13.00 -7.35
N LEU A 43 8.46 -12.60 -6.89
CA LEU A 43 8.27 -11.99 -5.58
C LEU A 43 8.48 -13.05 -4.50
N ARG A 44 9.49 -12.86 -3.66
CA ARG A 44 9.86 -13.78 -2.59
C ARG A 44 9.03 -13.55 -1.34
N TRP A 45 7.77 -13.97 -1.39
CA TRP A 45 6.86 -13.94 -0.25
C TRP A 45 7.28 -14.85 0.91
N GLU A 46 8.22 -15.76 0.65
CA GLU A 46 8.79 -16.71 1.63
C GLU A 46 9.83 -16.04 2.54
N ASP A 47 10.39 -14.88 2.17
CA ASP A 47 11.34 -14.14 3.02
C ASP A 47 10.59 -13.37 4.12
N SER A 48 10.19 -14.10 5.16
CA SER A 48 9.41 -13.58 6.29
C SER A 48 10.09 -12.40 6.99
N GLU A 49 11.43 -12.37 7.02
CA GLU A 49 12.19 -11.28 7.65
C GLU A 49 12.01 -9.95 6.93
N ALA A 50 12.22 -9.92 5.61
CA ALA A 50 12.01 -8.72 4.82
C ALA A 50 10.53 -8.34 4.81
N LEU A 51 9.65 -9.35 4.64
CA LEU A 51 8.22 -9.15 4.60
C LEU A 51 7.65 -8.54 5.90
N ALA A 52 8.24 -8.86 7.05
CA ALA A 52 7.87 -8.27 8.34
C ALA A 52 8.08 -6.74 8.41
N TYR A 53 8.95 -6.17 7.58
CA TYR A 53 9.13 -4.71 7.48
C TYR A 53 8.16 -4.05 6.51
N PHE A 54 7.71 -4.76 5.47
CA PHE A 54 6.81 -4.21 4.44
C PHE A 54 5.33 -4.41 4.76
N ILE A 55 4.94 -5.48 5.46
CA ILE A 55 3.53 -5.75 5.81
C ILE A 55 2.95 -4.68 6.73
N PRO A 56 3.57 -4.31 7.87
CA PRO A 56 2.98 -3.35 8.79
C PRO A 56 2.65 -1.98 8.16
N PRO A 57 3.56 -1.32 7.41
CA PRO A 57 3.22 -0.06 6.76
C PRO A 57 2.17 -0.23 5.64
N PHE A 58 2.17 -1.37 4.93
CA PHE A 58 1.14 -1.65 3.93
C PHE A 58 -0.26 -1.77 4.57
N ILE A 59 -0.37 -2.52 5.67
CA ILE A 59 -1.61 -2.64 6.45
C ILE A 59 -2.04 -1.28 6.97
N LEU A 60 -1.11 -0.49 7.51
CA LEU A 60 -1.40 0.86 8.00
C LEU A 60 -1.97 1.75 6.88
N GLY A 61 -1.37 1.71 5.69
CA GLY A 61 -1.89 2.40 4.50
C GLY A 61 -3.31 1.97 4.17
N CYS A 62 -3.59 0.66 4.19
CA CYS A 62 -4.93 0.12 3.93
C CYS A 62 -5.95 0.63 4.97
N VAL A 63 -5.60 0.61 6.25
CA VAL A 63 -6.47 1.10 7.33
C VAL A 63 -6.80 2.58 7.14
N ILE A 64 -5.80 3.41 6.84
CA ILE A 64 -5.97 4.84 6.58
C ILE A 64 -6.87 5.07 5.36
N ALA A 65 -6.64 4.32 4.28
CA ALA A 65 -7.42 4.42 3.04
C ALA A 65 -8.90 4.08 3.27
N VAL A 66 -9.16 2.99 4.00
CA VAL A 66 -10.52 2.55 4.36
C VAL A 66 -11.20 3.57 5.27
N ALA A 67 -10.50 4.12 6.26
CA ALA A 67 -11.04 5.16 7.14
C ALA A 67 -11.42 6.43 6.35
N GLY A 68 -10.58 6.84 5.39
CA GLY A 68 -10.88 7.94 4.46
C GLY A 68 -12.09 7.66 3.57
N ALA A 69 -12.17 6.47 2.99
CA ALA A 69 -13.31 6.04 2.17
C ALA A 69 -14.63 6.01 2.98
N ALA A 70 -14.58 5.50 4.22
CA ALA A 70 -15.73 5.46 5.11
C ALA A 70 -16.23 6.88 5.46
N THR A 71 -15.32 7.81 5.77
CA THR A 71 -15.70 9.21 6.03
C THR A 71 -16.30 9.89 4.79
N ILE A 72 -15.78 9.63 3.59
CA ILE A 72 -16.40 10.10 2.33
C ILE A 72 -17.83 9.54 2.19
N ALA A 73 -18.02 8.24 2.41
CA ALA A 73 -19.31 7.58 2.27
C ALA A 73 -20.36 8.13 3.25
N VAL A 74 -19.98 8.31 4.53
CA VAL A 74 -20.85 8.90 5.56
C VAL A 74 -21.26 10.32 5.20
N ASN A 75 -20.31 11.16 4.76
CA ASN A 75 -20.60 12.52 4.34
C ASN A 75 -21.51 12.59 3.11
N ARG A 76 -21.35 11.67 2.15
CA ARG A 76 -22.24 11.56 0.98
C ARG A 76 -23.66 11.15 1.37
N LYS A 77 -23.82 10.21 2.32
CA LYS A 77 -25.14 9.81 2.83
C LYS A 77 -25.86 10.95 3.54
N ARG A 78 -25.16 11.76 4.35
CA ARG A 78 -25.76 12.94 5.02
C ARG A 78 -26.26 13.98 4.01
N ALA A 79 -25.46 14.30 3.00
CA ALA A 79 -25.82 15.28 1.97
C ALA A 79 -27.01 14.85 1.07
N ARG A 80 -27.37 13.56 1.04
CA ARG A 80 -28.55 13.06 0.30
C ARG A 80 -29.85 13.13 1.12
N LYS A 81 -29.77 13.34 2.44
CA LYS A 81 -30.92 13.35 3.35
C LYS A 81 -31.43 14.76 3.68
N THR A 82 -30.64 15.79 3.35
CA THR A 82 -30.99 17.22 3.40
C THR A 82 -31.38 17.68 2.03
#